data_AF-A0A1W0D5I6-F1
#
_entry.id   AF-A0A1W0D5I6-F1
#
_cell.length_a   1.000
_cell.length_b   1.000
_cell.length_c   1.000
_cell.angle_alpha   90.00
_cell.angle_beta   90.00
_cell.angle_gamma   90.00
#
_symmetry.space_group_name_H-M   'P 1'
#
loop_
_entity.id
_entity.type
_entity.pdbx_description
1 polymer ?
#
loop_
_entity_poly.entity_id
_entity_poly.type
_entity_poly.pdbx_seq_one_letter_code
_entity_poly.pdbx_strand_id
1 'polypeptide(L)'
;MSHLIEAPDTGAALAGLTEAEKWAVHIPGPDDLYAAPSHAAAVFVAEHHNKTTLPAIQKIMDSKPPEERRMYPPIECITAEVVPWPWDAAEHEESLSDDWPEFLEEHGLTVDGVAYASRNATTKDMFDGGESAGPDPS
;
A
#
# COMPACT_ATOMS: atom_id res chain seq x y z
N MET A 1 -24.61 56.37 -21.83
CA MET A 1 -24.40 55.05 -22.46
C MET A 1 -23.63 54.20 -21.48
N SER A 2 -24.28 53.17 -20.97
CA SER A 2 -23.70 52.16 -20.07
C SER A 2 -22.65 51.36 -20.84
N HIS A 3 -21.45 51.22 -20.28
CA HIS A 3 -20.63 50.03 -20.50
C HIS A 3 -20.08 49.59 -19.15
N LEU A 4 -20.79 48.59 -18.62
CA LEU A 4 -20.31 47.60 -17.67
C LEU A 4 -19.13 46.89 -18.35
N ILE A 5 -17.95 46.86 -17.72
CA ILE A 5 -16.88 45.93 -18.08
C ILE A 5 -16.46 45.22 -16.80
N GLU A 6 -16.46 43.90 -16.92
CA GLU A 6 -16.44 42.84 -15.91
C GLU A 6 -15.27 42.91 -14.93
N ALA A 7 -15.56 42.44 -13.71
CA ALA A 7 -14.52 42.03 -12.76
C ALA A 7 -13.72 40.85 -13.35
N PRO A 8 -12.40 40.77 -13.14
CA PRO A 8 -11.70 39.54 -13.43
C PRO A 8 -12.10 38.47 -12.41
N ASP A 9 -13.01 37.59 -12.82
CA ASP A 9 -13.00 36.22 -12.36
C ASP A 9 -11.74 35.58 -12.94
N THR A 10 -10.74 35.38 -12.09
CA THR A 10 -9.65 34.45 -12.42
C THR A 10 -9.42 33.62 -11.18
N GLY A 11 -10.38 32.71 -10.96
CA GLY A 11 -10.10 31.43 -10.34
C GLY A 11 -8.93 30.75 -11.05
N ALA A 12 -7.74 30.90 -10.48
CA ALA A 12 -6.56 30.12 -10.84
C ALA A 12 -5.64 30.01 -9.61
N ALA A 13 -6.18 29.46 -8.53
CA ALA A 13 -5.40 29.11 -7.34
C ALA A 13 -5.85 27.78 -6.72
N LEU A 14 -6.30 26.82 -7.54
CA LEU A 14 -6.54 25.43 -7.13
C LEU A 14 -5.80 24.41 -7.99
N ALA A 15 -4.84 24.83 -8.83
CA ALA A 15 -3.92 23.94 -9.54
C ALA A 15 -2.80 23.41 -8.61
N GLY A 16 -3.19 23.05 -7.39
CA GLY A 16 -2.34 22.51 -6.34
C GLY A 16 -3.09 21.57 -5.40
N LEU A 17 -4.29 21.12 -5.79
CA LEU A 17 -4.81 19.86 -5.27
C LEU A 17 -3.96 18.78 -5.92
N THR A 18 -2.82 18.45 -5.30
CA THR A 18 -2.08 17.24 -5.62
C THR A 18 -3.10 16.12 -5.68
N GLU A 19 -3.31 15.49 -6.84
CA GLU A 19 -4.06 14.24 -6.87
C GLU A 19 -3.45 13.36 -5.78
N ALA A 20 -4.28 12.90 -4.84
CA ALA A 20 -3.79 12.12 -3.72
C ALA A 20 -2.99 10.96 -4.30
N GLU A 21 -1.70 10.87 -3.93
CA GLU A 21 -0.79 9.86 -4.45
C GLU A 21 -1.45 8.49 -4.29
N LYS A 22 -1.60 7.78 -5.41
CA LYS A 22 -2.23 6.47 -5.49
C LYS A 22 -1.16 5.43 -5.18
N TRP A 23 -1.53 4.37 -4.47
CA TRP A 23 -0.59 3.40 -3.92
C TRP A 23 -0.88 2.01 -4.43
N ALA A 24 0.14 1.17 -4.43
CA ALA A 24 0.04 -0.24 -4.78
C ALA A 24 0.99 -1.12 -3.98
N VAL A 25 0.67 -2.41 -3.97
CA VAL A 25 1.56 -3.48 -3.52
C VAL A 25 2.17 -4.10 -4.77
N HIS A 26 3.49 -4.07 -4.86
CA HIS A 26 4.26 -4.70 -5.93
C HIS A 26 4.95 -5.94 -5.40
N ILE A 27 4.77 -7.09 -6.05
CA ILE A 27 5.50 -8.32 -5.78
C ILE A 27 6.34 -8.63 -7.04
N PRO A 28 7.66 -8.37 -7.03
CA PRO A 28 8.53 -8.39 -8.23
C PRO A 28 8.65 -9.74 -8.97
N GLY A 29 7.94 -10.77 -8.52
CA GLY A 29 7.94 -12.09 -9.13
C GLY A 29 7.21 -12.08 -10.48
N PRO A 30 5.99 -12.62 -10.59
CA PRO A 30 5.21 -12.63 -11.84
C PRO A 30 4.72 -11.25 -12.34
N ASP A 31 5.35 -10.14 -11.93
CA ASP A 31 4.92 -8.75 -12.21
C ASP A 31 3.54 -8.39 -11.66
N ASP A 32 3.21 -8.89 -10.45
CA ASP A 32 1.93 -8.60 -9.82
C ASP A 32 1.95 -7.23 -9.13
N LEU A 33 1.19 -6.27 -9.67
CA LEU A 33 1.00 -4.93 -9.12
C LEU A 33 -0.48 -4.71 -8.80
N TYR A 34 -0.80 -4.55 -7.51
CA TYR A 34 -2.18 -4.43 -7.05
C TYR A 34 -2.46 -3.03 -6.50
N ALA A 35 -3.46 -2.36 -7.04
CA ALA A 35 -3.92 -1.07 -6.53
C ALA A 35 -4.42 -1.20 -5.08
N ALA A 36 -3.95 -0.30 -4.22
CA ALA A 36 -4.35 -0.24 -2.82
C ALA A 36 -5.20 1.02 -2.55
N PRO A 37 -6.19 0.95 -1.63
CA PRO A 37 -7.08 2.09 -1.35
C PRO A 37 -6.39 3.21 -0.56
N SER A 38 -5.21 2.94 0.03
CA SER A 38 -4.38 3.92 0.72
C SER A 38 -2.96 3.38 0.94
N HIS A 39 -2.02 4.27 1.24
CA HIS A 39 -0.65 3.87 1.65
C HIS A 39 -0.66 2.93 2.86
N ALA A 40 -1.45 3.25 3.89
CA ALA A 40 -1.53 2.43 5.10
C ALA A 40 -2.03 1.00 4.81
N ALA A 41 -2.98 0.86 3.88
CA ALA A 41 -3.43 -0.45 3.43
C ALA A 41 -2.35 -1.21 2.67
N ALA A 42 -1.65 -0.53 1.75
CA ALA A 42 -0.52 -1.13 1.03
C ALA A 42 0.57 -1.63 2.00
N VAL A 43 0.96 -0.81 2.98
CA VAL A 43 1.94 -1.18 4.02
C VAL A 43 1.47 -2.37 4.83
N PHE A 44 0.23 -2.34 5.33
CA PHE A 44 -0.30 -3.45 6.14
C PHE A 44 -0.26 -4.78 5.37
N VAL A 45 -0.68 -4.78 4.11
CA VAL A 45 -0.75 -6.00 3.30
C VAL A 45 0.64 -6.47 2.88
N ALA A 46 1.53 -5.57 2.46
CA ALA A 46 2.91 -5.91 2.14
C ALA A 46 3.65 -6.50 3.35
N GLU A 47 3.47 -5.91 4.54
CA GLU A 47 4.02 -6.45 5.78
C GLU A 47 3.43 -7.82 6.12
N HIS A 48 2.12 -8.00 5.95
CA HIS A 48 1.46 -9.29 6.18
C HIS A 48 2.02 -10.36 5.26
N HIS A 49 2.12 -10.09 3.95
CA HIS A 49 2.75 -10.98 2.97
C HIS A 49 4.17 -11.36 3.42
N ASN A 50 5.00 -10.37 3.73
CA ASN A 50 6.40 -10.59 4.10
C ASN A 50 6.55 -11.37 5.42
N LYS A 51 5.64 -11.19 6.39
CA LYS A 51 5.68 -11.87 7.70
C LYS A 51 5.05 -13.26 7.70
N THR A 52 4.13 -13.56 6.78
CA THR A 52 3.35 -14.81 6.80
C THR A 52 3.62 -15.69 5.59
N THR A 53 3.52 -15.14 4.39
CA THR A 53 3.65 -15.87 3.12
C THR A 53 5.10 -16.26 2.85
N LEU A 54 6.05 -15.33 2.96
CA LEU A 54 7.46 -15.63 2.66
C LEU A 54 8.06 -16.74 3.55
N PRO A 55 7.87 -16.75 4.89
CA PRO A 55 8.37 -17.84 5.71
C PRO A 55 7.71 -19.19 5.37
N ALA A 56 6.44 -19.19 4.97
CA ALA A 56 5.75 -20.40 4.54
C ALA A 56 6.34 -20.95 3.23
N ILE A 57 6.59 -20.08 2.25
CA ILE A 57 7.24 -20.44 0.98
C ILE A 57 8.67 -20.95 1.24
N GLN A 58 9.46 -20.26 2.05
CA GLN A 58 10.81 -20.70 2.41
C GLN A 58 10.80 -22.09 3.05
N LYS A 59 9.85 -22.36 3.97
CA LYS A 59 9.70 -23.69 4.59
C LYS A 59 9.34 -24.77 3.57
N ILE A 60 8.51 -24.46 2.58
CA ILE A 60 8.21 -25.38 1.48
C ILE A 60 9.48 -25.64 0.68
N MET A 61 10.22 -24.61 0.28
CA MET A 61 11.47 -24.73 -0.49
C MET A 61 12.51 -25.56 0.27
N ASP A 62 12.67 -25.34 1.58
CA ASP A 62 13.62 -26.08 2.42
C ASP A 62 13.26 -27.58 2.52
N SER A 63 11.97 -27.92 2.41
CA SER A 63 11.52 -29.31 2.41
C SER A 63 11.79 -30.06 1.08
N LYS A 64 12.08 -29.33 0.00
CA LYS A 64 12.29 -29.89 -1.33
C LYS A 64 13.72 -30.42 -1.53
N PRO A 65 13.92 -31.48 -2.33
CA PRO A 65 15.24 -31.87 -2.82
C PRO A 65 15.93 -30.71 -3.54
N PRO A 66 17.28 -30.58 -3.50
CA PRO A 66 18.01 -29.48 -4.14
C PRO A 66 17.68 -29.30 -5.63
N GLU A 67 17.39 -30.40 -6.32
CA GLU A 67 17.00 -30.43 -7.73
C GLU A 67 15.62 -29.83 -8.02
N GLU A 68 14.73 -29.77 -7.04
CA GLU A 68 13.42 -29.14 -7.15
C GLU A 68 13.45 -27.68 -6.68
N ARG A 69 14.35 -27.32 -5.75
CA ARG A 69 14.51 -25.95 -5.24
C ARG A 69 14.83 -24.92 -6.32
N ARG A 70 15.60 -25.34 -7.33
CA ARG A 70 15.97 -24.52 -8.50
C ARG A 70 14.78 -24.09 -9.38
N MET A 71 13.59 -24.66 -9.16
CA MET A 71 12.35 -24.22 -9.83
C MET A 71 11.63 -23.09 -9.10
N TYR A 72 12.08 -22.71 -7.90
CA TYR A 72 11.48 -21.63 -7.11
C TYR A 72 12.34 -20.37 -7.24
N PRO A 73 11.73 -19.18 -7.38
CA PRO A 73 12.47 -17.93 -7.33
C PRO A 73 13.10 -17.75 -5.94
N PRO A 74 14.24 -17.04 -5.85
CA PRO A 74 14.75 -16.57 -4.57
C PRO A 74 13.68 -15.76 -3.80
N ILE A 75 13.65 -15.87 -2.46
CA ILE A 75 12.66 -15.17 -1.63
C ILE A 75 12.73 -13.64 -1.81
N GLU A 76 13.93 -13.10 -2.02
CA GLU A 76 14.13 -11.68 -2.34
C GLU A 76 13.40 -11.23 -3.62
N CYS A 77 13.12 -12.14 -4.56
CA CYS A 77 12.37 -11.85 -5.79
C CYS A 77 10.85 -11.88 -5.62
N ILE A 78 10.34 -12.26 -4.46
CA ILE A 78 8.90 -12.30 -4.16
C ILE A 78 8.55 -11.50 -2.91
N THR A 79 9.47 -10.66 -2.43
CA THR A 79 9.20 -9.78 -1.30
C THR A 79 8.28 -8.65 -1.75
N ALA A 80 7.19 -8.44 -1.00
CA ALA A 80 6.21 -7.40 -1.31
C ALA A 80 6.75 -6.01 -0.95
N GLU A 81 6.56 -5.06 -1.86
CA GLU A 81 6.98 -3.67 -1.75
C GLU A 81 5.79 -2.72 -1.90
N VAL A 82 5.85 -1.56 -1.25
CA VAL A 82 4.85 -0.50 -1.42
C VAL A 82 5.40 0.53 -2.38
N VAL A 83 4.68 0.77 -3.47
CA VAL A 83 5.09 1.71 -4.52
C VAL A 83 3.96 2.66 -4.90
N PRO A 84 4.28 3.85 -5.43
CA PRO A 84 3.28 4.67 -6.11
C PRO A 84 2.69 3.92 -7.30
N TRP A 85 1.38 4.07 -7.53
CA TRP A 85 0.74 3.53 -8.73
C TRP A 85 1.31 4.23 -9.98
N PRO A 86 1.79 3.49 -10.98
CA PRO A 86 2.51 4.07 -12.11
C PRO A 86 1.59 4.58 -13.24
N TRP A 87 0.30 4.23 -13.18
CA TRP A 87 -0.67 4.51 -14.24
C TRP A 87 -1.73 5.52 -13.80
N ASP A 88 -2.79 5.68 -14.59
CA ASP A 88 -3.82 6.67 -14.32
C ASP A 88 -4.79 6.24 -13.20
N ALA A 89 -5.60 7.19 -12.75
CA ALA A 89 -6.54 6.98 -11.66
C ALA A 89 -7.69 6.04 -12.04
N ALA A 90 -8.05 5.92 -13.32
CA ALA A 90 -9.10 5.01 -13.77
C ALA A 90 -8.60 3.55 -13.70
N GLU A 91 -7.36 3.30 -14.15
CA GLU A 91 -6.70 2.00 -14.01
C GLU A 91 -6.50 1.62 -12.54
N HIS A 92 -6.21 2.62 -11.68
CA HIS A 92 -6.13 2.39 -10.22
C HIS A 92 -7.48 1.93 -9.66
N GLU A 93 -8.57 2.57 -10.06
CA GLU A 93 -9.91 2.24 -9.59
C GLU A 93 -10.40 0.89 -10.10
N GLU A 94 -10.08 0.54 -11.35
CA GLU A 94 -10.37 -0.78 -11.95
C GLU A 94 -9.62 -1.90 -11.20
N SER A 95 -8.31 -1.77 -11.01
CA SER A 95 -7.54 -2.77 -10.26
C SER A 95 -7.99 -2.86 -8.79
N LEU A 96 -8.40 -1.74 -8.19
CA LEU A 96 -8.91 -1.71 -6.83
C LEU A 96 -10.27 -2.41 -6.70
N SER A 97 -11.12 -2.40 -7.74
CA SER A 97 -12.40 -3.13 -7.72
C SER A 97 -12.24 -4.60 -8.06
N ASP A 98 -11.36 -4.92 -8.99
CA ASP A 98 -11.30 -6.23 -9.64
C ASP A 98 -10.28 -7.13 -8.95
N ASP A 99 -9.05 -6.65 -8.76
CA ASP A 99 -7.94 -7.48 -8.28
C ASP A 99 -7.77 -7.43 -6.76
N TRP A 100 -7.98 -6.26 -6.14
CA TRP A 100 -7.70 -6.08 -4.72
C TRP A 100 -8.47 -7.03 -3.80
N PRO A 101 -9.79 -7.29 -3.99
CA PRO A 101 -10.50 -8.25 -3.15
C PRO A 101 -9.97 -9.68 -3.26
N GLU A 102 -9.67 -10.13 -4.49
CA GLU A 102 -9.12 -11.47 -4.75
C GLU A 102 -7.73 -11.62 -4.15
N PHE A 103 -6.85 -10.63 -4.37
CA PHE A 103 -5.51 -10.59 -3.78
C PHE A 103 -5.55 -10.70 -2.25
N LEU A 104 -6.47 -9.99 -1.58
CA LEU A 104 -6.63 -10.09 -0.14
C LEU A 104 -7.08 -11.49 0.29
N GLU A 105 -8.04 -12.11 -0.42
CA GLU A 105 -8.52 -13.45 -0.12
C GLU A 105 -7.41 -14.50 -0.21
N GLU A 106 -6.58 -14.44 -1.25
CA GLU A 106 -5.41 -15.32 -1.41
C GLU A 106 -4.41 -15.21 -0.24
N HIS A 107 -4.35 -14.04 0.39
CA HIS A 107 -3.52 -13.77 1.56
C HIS A 107 -4.22 -14.04 2.89
N GLY A 108 -5.45 -14.58 2.87
CA GLY A 108 -6.26 -14.87 4.05
C GLY A 108 -6.75 -13.60 4.77
N LEU A 109 -6.87 -12.50 4.04
CA LEU A 109 -7.32 -11.20 4.52
C LEU A 109 -8.72 -10.88 3.97
N THR A 110 -9.35 -9.84 4.53
CA THR A 110 -10.62 -9.31 4.03
C THR A 110 -10.52 -7.80 3.82
N VAL A 111 -11.30 -7.27 2.88
CA VAL A 111 -11.36 -5.83 2.60
C VAL A 111 -11.67 -5.03 3.88
N ASP A 112 -12.67 -5.47 4.65
CA ASP A 112 -13.07 -4.83 5.91
C ASP A 112 -11.98 -4.93 6.98
N GLY A 113 -11.30 -6.07 7.10
CA GLY A 113 -10.23 -6.27 8.05
C GLY A 113 -9.03 -5.37 7.77
N VAL A 114 -8.65 -5.26 6.50
CA VAL A 114 -7.56 -4.36 6.06
C VAL A 114 -7.95 -2.90 6.26
N ALA A 115 -9.18 -2.51 5.90
CA ALA A 115 -9.67 -1.14 6.12
C ALA A 115 -9.67 -0.78 7.61
N TYR A 116 -10.09 -1.70 8.49
CA TYR A 116 -10.02 -1.52 9.94
C TYR A 116 -8.58 -1.40 10.43
N ALA A 117 -7.68 -2.30 10.02
CA ALA A 117 -6.28 -2.27 10.43
C ALA A 117 -5.56 -0.98 9.99
N SER A 118 -5.77 -0.57 8.73
CA SER A 118 -5.16 0.62 8.14
C SER A 118 -5.58 1.91 8.85
N ARG A 119 -6.85 2.01 9.26
CA ARG A 119 -7.36 3.16 10.02
C ARG A 119 -6.78 3.23 11.43
N ASN A 120 -6.50 2.08 12.04
CA ASN A 120 -5.98 1.99 13.41
C ASN A 120 -4.44 2.00 13.49
N ALA A 121 -3.74 1.76 12.38
CA ALA A 121 -2.29 1.96 12.30
C ALA A 121 -1.96 3.46 12.47
N THR A 122 -2.67 4.33 11.76
CA THR A 122 -2.51 5.79 11.84
C THR A 122 -2.80 6.37 13.22
N THR A 123 -3.64 5.73 14.03
CA THR A 123 -3.94 6.19 15.40
C THR A 123 -2.91 5.75 16.42
N LYS A 124 -2.17 4.66 16.17
CA LYS A 124 -1.08 4.21 17.05
C LYS A 124 0.10 5.19 17.03
N ASP A 125 0.47 5.69 15.86
CA ASP A 125 1.52 6.72 15.73
C ASP A 125 1.15 8.07 16.38
N MET A 126 -0.15 8.38 16.49
CA MET A 126 -0.62 9.61 17.15
C MET A 126 -0.59 9.55 18.69
N PHE A 127 -0.57 8.36 19.28
CA PHE A 127 -0.62 8.19 20.75
C PHE A 127 0.74 7.78 21.36
N ASP A 128 1.64 7.17 20.58
CA ASP A 128 3.01 6.83 21.01
C ASP A 128 4.00 8.05 20.93
N GLY A 129 3.58 9.19 20.37
CA GLY A 129 4.40 10.42 20.27
C GLY A 129 4.53 11.25 21.55
N GLY A 130 4.16 10.70 22.71
CA GLY A 130 3.92 11.45 23.94
C GLY A 130 4.68 10.97 25.17
N GLU A 131 5.91 10.46 25.07
CA GLU A 131 6.75 10.29 26.27
C GLU A 131 8.22 10.63 26.00
N SER A 132 8.50 11.94 25.93
CA SER A 132 9.85 12.48 26.03
C SER A 132 10.14 12.90 27.48
N ALA A 133 11.02 12.13 28.12
CA ALA A 133 12.01 12.51 29.13
C ALA A 133 11.63 13.58 30.17
N GLY A 134 11.39 13.15 31.41
CA GLY A 134 11.70 13.94 32.60
C GLY A 134 13.08 13.51 33.15
N PRO A 135 13.99 14.43 33.48
CA PRO A 135 15.33 14.08 33.97
C PRO A 135 15.27 13.48 35.38
N ASP A 136 16.13 12.49 35.60
CA ASP A 136 16.47 11.85 36.87
C ASP A 136 17.00 12.91 37.87
N PRO A 137 16.35 13.12 39.04
CA PRO A 137 16.95 13.89 40.11
C PRO A 137 17.79 13.00 41.02
N SER A 138 19.05 13.42 41.16
CA SER A 138 20.15 12.86 41.96
C SER A 138 19.86 12.57 43.42
#